data_AF-A0A2D9F377-F1
#
_entry.id   AF-A0A2D9F377-F1
#
_cell.length_a   1.000
_cell.length_b   1.000
_cell.length_c   1.000
_cell.angle_alpha   90.00
_cell.angle_beta   90.00
_cell.angle_gamma   90.00
#
_symmetry.space_group_name_H-M   'P 1'
#
loop_
_entity.id
_entity.type
_entity.pdbx_description
1 polymer ?
#
loop_
_entity_poly.entity_id
_entity_poly.type
_entity_poly.pdbx_seq_one_letter_code
_entity_poly.pdbx_strand_id
1 'polypeptide(L)'
;MEPDKKTSKNLVEVDNLTVEFTTRNGIVQAVSDVSFHIARGETLGIVGESGSGKSVTSYALMRILEANGMIASGDMVYGGIDLKNASNSTMREIRGREISMIFQNPRAALNPIRKVGKQLEDVMRQHGFATRQNAKAKAIELLKVVRINNPEDRYHSYPHELSGGMCQRIVIAVAIACQPRLLIADEPTTGLDVTTQKAVLDLVGELTKAQGMSTILITHDLGLASAYCDRLIVMEKGRVVESAGAADMFARPAHPYTQKLIRATPRLGADIRDLLPEDAEPRSPAEPKAPAAHPAGQPLLQVTDLVKDFPLKAPVKKLRDMFKTAKAPDDEPTVFRAVDTLNMTIDYGESVGLVGESGCGKSTTSSMVMRLLDPTSGSIIFDGVDI
;
A
#
# COMPACT_ATOMS: atom_id res chain seq x y z
N MET A 1 6.64 -28.08 42.38
CA MET A 1 6.59 -28.38 40.94
C MET A 1 6.25 -27.09 40.23
N GLU A 2 7.29 -26.36 39.84
CA GLU A 2 7.17 -25.12 39.06
C GLU A 2 7.09 -25.57 37.59
N PRO A 3 6.12 -25.11 36.79
CA PRO A 3 6.03 -25.55 35.42
C PRO A 3 7.17 -24.92 34.62
N ASP A 4 7.96 -25.77 33.97
CA ASP A 4 8.97 -25.43 32.98
C ASP A 4 8.42 -24.38 32.01
N LYS A 5 8.88 -23.13 32.12
CA LYS A 5 8.70 -22.11 31.08
C LYS A 5 9.57 -22.54 29.89
N LYS A 6 9.03 -23.42 29.05
CA LYS A 6 9.49 -23.59 27.67
C LYS A 6 9.51 -22.21 27.05
N THR A 7 10.70 -21.67 26.82
CA THR A 7 10.90 -20.46 26.03
C THR A 7 10.31 -20.76 24.65
N SER A 8 9.09 -20.31 24.37
CA SER A 8 8.43 -20.61 23.10
C SER A 8 9.31 -20.10 21.96
N LYS A 9 9.56 -20.98 20.98
CA LYS A 9 10.27 -20.69 19.73
C LYS A 9 9.50 -19.64 18.90
N ASN A 10 8.21 -19.50 19.15
CA ASN A 10 7.31 -18.62 18.42
C ASN A 10 7.22 -17.24 19.09
N LEU A 11 7.20 -16.20 18.27
CA LEU A 11 6.88 -14.84 18.67
C LEU A 11 5.37 -14.64 18.82
N VAL A 12 4.60 -15.19 17.88
CA VAL A 12 3.13 -15.14 17.84
C VAL A 12 2.58 -16.55 17.75
N GLU A 13 1.55 -16.82 18.53
CA GLU A 13 0.75 -18.04 18.46
C GLU A 13 -0.73 -17.62 18.43
N VAL A 14 -1.46 -18.11 17.43
CA VAL A 14 -2.89 -17.91 17.25
C VAL A 14 -3.53 -19.29 17.17
N ASP A 15 -4.48 -19.56 18.05
CA ASP A 15 -5.15 -20.85 18.15
C ASP A 15 -6.67 -20.65 18.08
N ASN A 16 -7.30 -21.29 17.09
CA ASN A 16 -8.75 -21.39 16.90
C ASN A 16 -9.46 -20.02 16.90
N LEU A 17 -8.82 -19.00 16.31
CA LEU A 17 -9.34 -17.63 16.26
C LEU A 17 -10.64 -17.58 15.46
N THR A 18 -11.68 -17.06 16.09
CA THR A 18 -12.95 -16.73 15.43
C THR A 18 -13.29 -15.27 15.66
N VAL A 19 -13.59 -14.56 14.57
CA VAL A 19 -14.00 -13.14 14.60
C VAL A 19 -15.36 -12.98 13.94
N GLU A 20 -16.27 -12.36 14.67
CA GLU A 20 -17.65 -12.13 14.26
C GLU A 20 -17.94 -10.65 14.17
N PHE A 21 -18.74 -10.26 13.17
CA PHE A 21 -19.25 -8.91 13.02
C PHE A 21 -20.78 -8.93 13.12
N THR A 22 -21.32 -8.05 13.96
CA THR A 22 -22.76 -7.81 13.99
C THR A 22 -23.15 -6.89 12.85
N THR A 23 -24.03 -7.37 11.96
CA THR A 23 -24.56 -6.60 10.83
C THR A 23 -26.09 -6.49 10.92
N ARG A 24 -26.70 -5.64 10.09
CA ARG A 24 -28.16 -5.53 10.00
C ARG A 24 -28.85 -6.83 9.57
N ASN A 25 -28.13 -7.68 8.83
CA ASN A 25 -28.64 -8.94 8.30
C ASN A 25 -28.26 -10.15 9.17
N GLY A 26 -27.74 -9.91 10.38
CA GLY A 26 -27.29 -10.95 11.30
C GLY A 26 -25.78 -10.95 11.54
N ILE A 27 -25.29 -11.99 12.20
CA ILE A 27 -23.88 -12.16 12.53
C ILE A 27 -23.15 -12.70 11.30
N VAL A 28 -22.06 -12.04 10.92
CA VAL A 28 -21.15 -12.48 9.87
C VAL A 28 -19.85 -12.94 10.53
N GLN A 29 -19.54 -14.22 10.38
CA GLN A 29 -18.27 -14.78 10.84
C GLN A 29 -17.20 -14.54 9.76
N ALA A 30 -16.38 -13.51 9.96
CA ALA A 30 -15.37 -13.10 8.99
C ALA A 30 -14.09 -13.95 9.06
N VAL A 31 -13.79 -14.48 10.25
CA VAL A 31 -12.69 -15.42 10.50
C VAL A 31 -13.24 -16.58 11.32
N SER A 32 -12.92 -17.81 10.91
CA SER A 32 -13.43 -19.03 11.51
C SER A 32 -12.29 -20.00 11.77
N ASP A 33 -12.04 -20.28 13.04
CA ASP A 33 -11.14 -21.35 13.46
C ASP A 33 -9.75 -21.28 12.82
N VAL A 34 -9.16 -20.08 12.82
CA VAL A 34 -7.84 -19.84 12.23
C VAL A 34 -6.76 -20.08 13.27
N SER A 35 -5.82 -20.97 12.95
CA SER A 35 -4.63 -21.22 13.75
C SER A 35 -3.36 -21.04 12.93
N PHE A 36 -2.38 -20.33 13.49
CA PHE A 36 -1.04 -20.21 12.93
C PHE A 36 -0.06 -19.70 13.99
N HIS A 37 1.22 -19.89 13.75
CA HIS A 37 2.29 -19.31 14.58
C HIS A 37 3.24 -18.50 13.70
N ILE A 38 4.11 -17.71 14.33
CA ILE A 38 5.22 -17.00 13.67
C ILE A 38 6.46 -17.17 14.54
N ALA A 39 7.50 -17.76 13.98
CA ALA A 39 8.81 -17.85 14.61
C ALA A 39 9.53 -16.50 14.61
N ARG A 40 10.48 -16.32 15.53
CA ARG A 40 11.30 -15.09 15.57
C ARG A 40 12.10 -14.94 14.28
N GLY A 41 11.96 -13.80 13.61
CA GLY A 41 12.65 -13.49 12.36
C GLY A 41 12.00 -14.12 11.12
N GLU A 42 10.87 -14.83 11.27
CA GLU A 42 10.12 -15.40 10.15
C GLU A 42 9.28 -14.32 9.46
N THR A 43 9.22 -14.37 8.14
CA THR A 43 8.25 -13.66 7.33
C THR A 43 7.14 -14.60 6.88
N LEU A 44 5.96 -14.46 7.47
CA LEU A 44 4.76 -15.21 7.13
C LEU A 44 3.91 -14.41 6.12
N GLY A 45 3.61 -15.00 4.98
CA GLY A 45 2.63 -14.46 4.03
C GLY A 45 1.23 -14.97 4.30
N ILE A 46 0.23 -14.09 4.30
CA ILE A 46 -1.19 -14.43 4.35
C ILE A 46 -1.83 -14.03 3.03
N VAL A 47 -2.34 -15.02 2.30
CA VAL A 47 -2.78 -14.87 0.90
C VAL A 47 -4.20 -15.36 0.69
N GLY A 48 -4.88 -14.83 -0.32
CA GLY A 48 -6.25 -15.21 -0.67
C GLY A 48 -7.03 -14.04 -1.27
N GLU A 49 -8.22 -14.34 -1.81
CA GLU A 49 -9.10 -13.34 -2.42
C GLU A 49 -9.55 -12.25 -1.43
N SER A 50 -10.06 -11.14 -1.98
CA SER A 50 -10.68 -10.09 -1.17
C SER A 50 -11.82 -10.67 -0.32
N GLY A 51 -11.92 -10.25 0.94
CA GLY A 51 -12.94 -10.76 1.87
C GLY A 51 -12.65 -12.13 2.48
N SER A 52 -11.50 -12.76 2.24
CA SER A 52 -11.16 -14.06 2.82
C SER A 52 -10.80 -14.05 4.31
N GLY A 53 -10.76 -12.87 4.96
CA GLY A 53 -10.49 -12.71 6.40
C GLY A 53 -9.07 -12.26 6.77
N LYS A 54 -8.17 -12.05 5.78
CA LYS A 54 -6.74 -11.73 6.02
C LYS A 54 -6.52 -10.49 6.89
N SER A 55 -7.09 -9.34 6.51
CA SER A 55 -6.98 -8.09 7.28
C SER A 55 -7.64 -8.21 8.65
N VAL A 56 -8.79 -8.88 8.73
CA VAL A 56 -9.52 -9.12 9.99
C VAL A 56 -8.65 -9.90 10.99
N THR A 57 -7.91 -10.92 10.53
CA THR A 57 -6.95 -11.65 11.36
C THR A 57 -5.89 -10.73 11.97
N SER A 58 -5.33 -9.80 11.18
CA SER A 58 -4.37 -8.83 11.70
C SER A 58 -4.98 -7.78 12.63
N TYR A 59 -6.20 -7.33 12.36
CA TYR A 59 -6.92 -6.40 13.23
C TYR A 59 -7.29 -7.02 14.57
N ALA A 60 -7.59 -8.32 14.59
CA ALA A 60 -7.80 -9.09 15.81
C ALA A 60 -6.52 -9.13 16.66
N LEU A 61 -5.37 -9.47 16.05
CA LEU A 61 -4.06 -9.44 16.72
C LEU A 61 -3.75 -8.07 17.33
N MET A 62 -4.04 -6.99 16.60
CA MET A 62 -3.79 -5.61 17.04
C MET A 62 -4.88 -5.05 17.97
N ARG A 63 -5.99 -5.78 18.16
CA ARG A 63 -7.22 -5.33 18.84
C ARG A 63 -7.69 -3.95 18.38
N ILE A 64 -7.81 -3.83 17.06
CA ILE A 64 -8.32 -2.65 16.35
C ILE A 64 -9.49 -3.01 15.43
N LEU A 65 -10.22 -4.07 15.76
CA LEU A 65 -11.49 -4.40 15.10
C LEU A 65 -12.46 -3.21 15.18
N GLU A 66 -13.33 -3.10 14.18
CA GLU A 66 -14.40 -2.12 14.17
C GLU A 66 -15.36 -2.34 15.35
N ALA A 67 -16.16 -1.32 15.70
CA ALA A 67 -17.01 -1.36 16.89
C ALA A 67 -18.05 -2.49 16.90
N ASN A 68 -18.42 -3.01 15.73
CA ASN A 68 -19.34 -4.14 15.57
C ASN A 68 -18.63 -5.50 15.45
N GLY A 69 -17.29 -5.51 15.46
CA GLY A 69 -16.46 -6.71 15.41
C GLY A 69 -16.03 -7.19 16.80
N MET A 70 -16.05 -8.50 17.03
CA MET A 70 -15.59 -9.11 18.27
C MET A 70 -14.83 -10.41 18.04
N ILE A 71 -13.88 -10.70 18.93
CA ILE A 71 -13.20 -12.00 18.98
C ILE A 71 -14.11 -12.96 19.76
N ALA A 72 -14.85 -13.80 19.03
CA ALA A 72 -15.83 -14.71 19.62
C ALA A 72 -15.15 -15.89 20.35
N SER A 73 -14.08 -16.44 19.76
CA SER A 73 -13.33 -17.55 20.34
C SER A 73 -11.86 -17.52 19.92
N GLY A 74 -11.09 -18.42 20.52
CA GLY A 74 -9.66 -18.58 20.24
C GLY A 74 -8.78 -17.73 21.14
N ASP A 75 -7.50 -18.04 21.08
CA ASP A 75 -6.43 -17.45 21.88
C ASP A 75 -5.37 -16.85 20.96
N MET A 76 -4.77 -15.75 21.41
CA MET A 76 -3.73 -15.03 20.69
C MET A 76 -2.65 -14.61 21.66
N VAL A 77 -1.45 -15.15 21.48
CA VAL A 77 -0.31 -14.92 22.38
C VAL A 77 0.81 -14.24 21.61
N TYR A 78 1.36 -13.16 22.15
CA TYR A 78 2.56 -12.50 21.66
C TYR A 78 3.63 -12.47 22.74
N GLY A 79 4.76 -13.14 22.51
CA GLY A 79 5.88 -13.17 23.45
C GLY A 79 5.49 -13.63 24.87
N GLY A 80 4.48 -14.50 24.98
CA GLY A 80 3.91 -14.97 26.24
C GLY A 80 2.81 -14.08 26.85
N ILE A 81 2.43 -13.00 26.18
CA ILE A 81 1.32 -12.12 26.58
C ILE A 81 0.06 -12.53 25.83
N ASP A 82 -0.99 -12.87 26.56
CA ASP A 82 -2.34 -13.04 26.02
C ASP A 82 -2.88 -11.68 25.54
N LEU A 83 -2.98 -11.52 24.23
CA LEU A 83 -3.43 -10.29 23.59
C LEU A 83 -4.93 -10.04 23.81
N LYS A 84 -5.74 -11.10 23.78
CA LYS A 84 -7.20 -11.02 23.92
C LYS A 84 -7.58 -10.43 25.27
N ASN A 85 -6.96 -10.90 26.34
CA ASN A 85 -7.25 -10.48 27.71
C ASN A 85 -6.35 -9.35 28.24
N ALA A 86 -5.34 -8.90 27.47
CA ALA A 86 -4.46 -7.80 27.86
C ALA A 86 -5.25 -6.51 28.20
N SER A 87 -4.75 -5.74 29.16
CA SER A 87 -5.34 -4.43 29.47
C SER A 87 -5.12 -3.44 28.32
N ASN A 88 -5.94 -2.39 28.23
CA ASN A 88 -5.72 -1.31 27.26
C ASN A 88 -4.37 -0.60 27.43
N SER A 89 -3.84 -0.55 28.66
CA SER A 89 -2.50 -0.01 28.93
C SER A 89 -1.42 -0.90 28.32
N THR A 90 -1.52 -2.21 28.57
CA THR A 90 -0.61 -3.21 27.98
C THR A 90 -0.67 -3.18 26.46
N MET A 91 -1.86 -3.14 25.86
CA MET A 91 -2.01 -3.02 24.40
C MET A 91 -1.44 -1.70 23.85
N ARG A 92 -1.44 -0.61 24.62
CA ARG A 92 -0.81 0.66 24.21
C ARG A 92 0.72 0.56 24.20
N GLU A 93 1.31 -0.23 25.09
CA GLU A 93 2.75 -0.49 25.10
C GLU A 93 3.18 -1.45 24.00
N ILE A 94 2.33 -2.43 23.66
CA ILE A 94 2.59 -3.39 22.59
C ILE A 94 2.50 -2.70 21.22
N ARG A 95 1.43 -1.92 20.98
CA ARG A 95 1.24 -1.23 19.70
C ARG A 95 2.32 -0.17 19.48
N GLY A 96 2.89 -0.14 18.30
CA GLY A 96 3.98 0.75 17.90
C GLY A 96 5.36 0.23 18.30
N ARG A 97 5.57 -0.12 19.58
CA ARG A 97 6.89 -0.52 20.09
C ARG A 97 7.23 -1.99 19.89
N GLU A 98 6.27 -2.88 20.08
CA GLU A 98 6.48 -4.32 19.96
C GLU A 98 5.90 -4.85 18.64
N ILE A 99 4.68 -4.41 18.31
CA ILE A 99 3.99 -4.74 17.07
C ILE A 99 3.58 -3.45 16.36
N SER A 100 3.92 -3.32 15.09
CA SER A 100 3.54 -2.18 14.26
C SER A 100 2.84 -2.64 12.99
N MET A 101 2.05 -1.74 12.38
CA MET A 101 1.24 -2.07 11.22
C MET A 101 1.37 -1.01 10.11
N ILE A 102 1.53 -1.48 8.87
CA ILE A 102 1.35 -0.72 7.64
C ILE A 102 -0.04 -1.07 7.12
N PHE A 103 -0.93 -0.07 7.06
CA PHE A 103 -2.30 -0.24 6.56
C PHE A 103 -2.36 -0.17 5.03
N GLN A 104 -3.39 -0.80 4.45
CA GLN A 104 -3.64 -0.92 3.00
C GLN A 104 -3.65 0.42 2.24
N ASN A 105 -4.05 1.53 2.89
CA ASN A 105 -4.09 2.85 2.26
C ASN A 105 -3.13 3.83 2.95
N PRO A 106 -1.96 4.16 2.36
CA PRO A 106 -0.98 5.03 2.99
C PRO A 106 -1.47 6.47 3.14
N ARG A 107 -2.28 6.96 2.21
CA ARG A 107 -2.80 8.33 2.25
C ARG A 107 -3.83 8.50 3.35
N ALA A 108 -4.63 7.47 3.62
CA ALA A 108 -5.57 7.46 4.73
C ALA A 108 -4.85 7.31 6.09
N ALA A 109 -3.70 6.64 6.12
CA ALA A 109 -2.90 6.46 7.34
C ALA A 109 -2.20 7.75 7.80
N LEU A 110 -1.89 8.68 6.88
CA LEU A 110 -1.27 9.96 7.21
C LEU A 110 -2.34 11.05 7.45
N ASN A 111 -2.12 11.89 8.46
CA ASN A 111 -2.98 13.04 8.70
C ASN A 111 -2.74 14.12 7.62
N PRO A 112 -3.72 14.45 6.76
CA PRO A 112 -3.51 15.29 5.58
C PRO A 112 -3.25 16.77 5.89
N ILE A 113 -3.62 17.23 7.10
CA ILE A 113 -3.46 18.61 7.54
C ILE A 113 -2.21 18.81 8.41
N ARG A 114 -1.35 17.79 8.54
CA ARG A 114 -0.12 17.86 9.34
C ARG A 114 1.10 17.49 8.52
N LYS A 115 2.21 18.17 8.79
CA LYS A 115 3.51 17.88 8.16
C LYS A 115 3.99 16.48 8.51
N VAL A 116 4.55 15.76 7.54
CA VAL A 116 4.97 14.36 7.71
C VAL A 116 6.05 14.20 8.77
N GLY A 117 7.01 15.14 8.85
CA GLY A 117 8.04 15.13 9.88
C GLY A 117 7.48 15.18 11.30
N LYS A 118 6.39 15.92 11.53
CA LYS A 118 5.75 15.99 12.84
C LYS A 118 5.01 14.71 13.22
N GLN A 119 4.46 14.00 12.24
CA GLN A 119 3.80 12.72 12.48
C GLN A 119 4.83 11.65 12.90
N LEU A 120 6.02 11.65 12.29
CA LEU A 120 7.13 10.78 12.72
C LEU A 120 7.62 11.12 14.14
N GLU A 121 7.76 12.41 14.46
CA GLU A 121 8.14 12.84 15.81
C GLU A 121 7.15 12.38 16.88
N ASP A 122 5.85 12.46 16.61
CA ASP A 122 4.81 12.10 17.57
C ASP A 122 4.92 10.64 17.98
N VAL A 123 5.10 9.73 17.02
CA VAL A 123 5.24 8.29 17.29
C VAL A 123 6.49 8.01 18.12
N MET A 124 7.65 8.53 17.70
CA MET A 124 8.89 8.30 18.45
C MET A 124 8.84 8.89 19.86
N ARG A 125 8.21 10.06 20.04
CA ARG A 125 8.07 10.69 21.37
C ARG A 125 7.08 9.96 22.25
N GLN A 126 5.95 9.52 21.69
CA GLN A 126 4.92 8.78 22.41
C GLN A 126 5.45 7.46 23.00
N HIS A 127 6.36 6.82 22.28
CA HIS A 127 6.95 5.54 22.70
C HIS A 127 8.36 5.66 23.31
N GLY A 128 8.83 6.87 23.63
CA GLY A 128 10.09 7.10 24.34
C GLY A 128 11.37 6.95 23.51
N PHE A 129 11.26 6.83 22.19
CA PHE A 129 12.40 6.74 21.26
C PHE A 129 13.00 8.11 20.92
N ALA A 130 12.29 9.21 21.19
CA ALA A 130 12.80 10.55 20.97
C ALA A 130 12.36 11.53 22.06
N THR A 131 13.16 12.56 22.27
CA THR A 131 12.84 13.73 23.09
C THR A 131 12.52 14.92 22.18
N ARG A 132 11.92 15.99 22.71
CA ARG A 132 11.66 17.22 21.93
C ARG A 132 12.92 17.78 21.27
N GLN A 133 14.10 17.57 21.86
CA GLN A 133 15.36 18.10 21.38
C GLN A 133 15.92 17.31 20.17
N ASN A 134 15.75 15.98 20.15
CA ASN A 134 16.34 15.13 19.11
C ASN A 134 15.32 14.56 18.08
N ALA A 135 14.01 14.73 18.32
CA ALA A 135 12.99 14.12 17.48
C ALA A 135 13.06 14.55 16.00
N LYS A 136 13.36 15.83 15.72
CA LYS A 136 13.51 16.32 14.35
C LYS A 136 14.66 15.61 13.61
N ALA A 137 15.83 15.51 14.25
CA ALA A 137 16.99 14.86 13.66
C ALA A 137 16.69 13.38 13.39
N LYS A 138 16.11 12.67 14.36
CA LYS A 138 15.71 11.27 14.18
C LYS A 138 14.67 11.08 13.07
N ALA A 139 13.72 12.00 12.93
CA ALA A 139 12.71 11.93 11.87
C ALA A 139 13.35 12.08 10.48
N ILE A 140 14.32 12.98 10.33
CA ILE A 140 15.06 13.16 9.08
C ILE A 140 15.91 11.93 8.75
N GLU A 141 16.61 11.36 9.74
CA GLU A 141 17.36 10.11 9.56
C GLU A 141 16.45 8.95 9.14
N LEU A 142 15.25 8.88 9.72
CA LEU A 142 14.28 7.86 9.36
C LEU A 142 13.76 8.03 7.92
N LEU A 143 13.57 9.28 7.46
CA LEU A 143 13.26 9.57 6.06
C LEU A 143 14.39 9.14 5.11
N LYS A 144 15.67 9.25 5.54
CA LYS A 144 16.81 8.72 4.77
C LYS A 144 16.78 7.20 4.68
N VAL A 145 16.51 6.52 5.81
CA VAL A 145 16.39 5.06 5.88
C VAL A 145 15.35 4.53 4.89
N VAL A 146 14.20 5.21 4.76
CA VAL A 146 13.18 4.84 3.78
C VAL A 146 13.40 5.43 2.38
N ARG A 147 14.61 5.91 2.07
CA ARG A 147 15.03 6.41 0.76
C ARG A 147 14.13 7.53 0.23
N ILE A 148 13.76 8.49 1.08
CA ILE A 148 13.11 9.72 0.66
C ILE A 148 14.18 10.71 0.20
N ASN A 149 14.05 11.18 -1.05
CA ASN A 149 14.93 12.21 -1.61
C ASN A 149 14.68 13.55 -0.90
N ASN A 150 15.75 14.31 -0.66
CA ASN A 150 15.75 15.59 0.06
C ASN A 150 14.96 15.53 1.38
N PRO A 151 15.34 14.64 2.32
CA PRO A 151 14.55 14.35 3.50
C PRO A 151 14.38 15.56 4.44
N GLU A 152 15.34 16.48 4.47
CA GLU A 152 15.27 17.74 5.20
C GLU A 152 14.12 18.64 4.69
N ASP A 153 13.94 18.71 3.37
CA ASP A 153 12.84 19.47 2.75
C ASP A 153 11.52 18.72 2.94
N ARG A 154 11.52 17.40 2.67
CA ARG A 154 10.33 16.56 2.75
C ARG A 154 9.80 16.41 4.16
N TYR A 155 10.64 16.56 5.19
CA TYR A 155 10.20 16.68 6.57
C TYR A 155 9.12 17.75 6.75
N HIS A 156 9.19 18.84 5.97
CA HIS A 156 8.24 19.95 6.03
C HIS A 156 7.01 19.79 5.12
N SER A 157 6.96 18.76 4.28
CA SER A 157 5.87 18.51 3.35
C SER A 157 4.61 17.96 4.03
N TYR A 158 3.47 18.22 3.41
CA TYR A 158 2.18 17.60 3.72
C TYR A 158 1.93 16.37 2.84
N PRO A 159 1.10 15.40 3.26
CA PRO A 159 0.83 14.20 2.48
C PRO A 159 0.31 14.44 1.05
N HIS A 160 -0.43 15.53 0.82
CA HIS A 160 -0.96 15.88 -0.50
C HIS A 160 0.10 16.46 -1.46
N GLU A 161 1.28 16.82 -0.95
CA GLU A 161 2.43 17.32 -1.74
C GLU A 161 3.37 16.19 -2.19
N LEU A 162 3.02 14.93 -1.90
CA LEU A 162 3.86 13.75 -2.08
C LEU A 162 3.20 12.74 -3.03
N SER A 163 4.04 12.00 -3.77
CA SER A 163 3.57 10.89 -4.59
C SER A 163 3.05 9.73 -3.73
N GLY A 164 2.25 8.84 -4.32
CA GLY A 164 1.75 7.64 -3.61
C GLY A 164 2.87 6.80 -3.01
N GLY A 165 3.94 6.54 -3.78
CA GLY A 165 5.10 5.80 -3.32
C GLY A 165 5.87 6.51 -2.19
N MET A 166 5.96 7.86 -2.23
CA MET A 166 6.55 8.62 -1.12
C MET A 166 5.69 8.54 0.14
N CYS A 167 4.38 8.66 0.03
CA CYS A 167 3.47 8.45 1.17
C CYS A 167 3.62 7.04 1.75
N GLN A 168 3.71 6.00 0.90
CA GLN A 168 3.93 4.63 1.35
C GLN A 168 5.23 4.50 2.14
N ARG A 169 6.36 5.02 1.61
CA ARG A 169 7.65 5.02 2.30
C ARG A 169 7.60 5.76 3.64
N ILE A 170 6.85 6.85 3.73
CA ILE A 170 6.66 7.57 5.01
C ILE A 170 5.80 6.77 5.98
N VAL A 171 4.77 6.06 5.53
CA VAL A 171 4.00 5.15 6.40
C VAL A 171 4.88 4.01 6.90
N ILE A 172 5.77 3.47 6.06
CA ILE A 172 6.78 2.48 6.47
C ILE A 172 7.72 3.09 7.52
N ALA A 173 8.18 4.32 7.33
CA ALA A 173 8.98 5.04 8.31
C ALA A 173 8.24 5.14 9.65
N VAL A 174 6.96 5.55 9.65
CA VAL A 174 6.13 5.60 10.86
C VAL A 174 6.05 4.22 11.53
N ALA A 175 5.85 3.16 10.75
CA ALA A 175 5.70 1.80 11.29
C ALA A 175 7.00 1.28 11.94
N ILE A 176 8.17 1.55 11.35
CA ILE A 176 9.46 1.06 11.85
C ILE A 176 10.14 2.03 12.84
N ALA A 177 9.56 3.20 13.10
CA ALA A 177 10.16 4.27 13.90
C ALA A 177 10.61 3.82 15.30
N CYS A 178 9.91 2.82 15.86
CA CYS A 178 10.16 2.26 17.18
C CYS A 178 10.80 0.86 17.14
N GLN A 179 11.32 0.44 15.99
CA GLN A 179 12.00 -0.86 15.80
C GLN A 179 11.18 -2.05 16.34
N PRO A 180 9.95 -2.26 15.83
CA PRO A 180 9.06 -3.29 16.34
C PRO A 180 9.65 -4.67 16.13
N ARG A 181 9.30 -5.64 16.99
CA ARG A 181 9.71 -7.04 16.81
C ARG A 181 8.83 -7.76 15.79
N LEU A 182 7.61 -7.29 15.61
CA LEU A 182 6.65 -7.77 14.61
C LEU A 182 6.15 -6.61 13.74
N LEU A 183 6.35 -6.71 12.43
CA LEU A 183 5.77 -5.81 11.45
C LEU A 183 4.62 -6.50 10.73
N ILE A 184 3.42 -5.92 10.76
CA ILE A 184 2.28 -6.38 9.96
C ILE A 184 2.16 -5.44 8.77
N ALA A 185 2.24 -5.97 7.56
CA ALA A 185 2.07 -5.21 6.33
C ALA A 185 0.81 -5.70 5.62
N ASP A 186 -0.28 -4.94 5.75
CA ASP A 186 -1.56 -5.25 5.10
C ASP A 186 -1.65 -4.57 3.75
N GLU A 187 -1.45 -5.36 2.68
CA GLU A 187 -1.45 -4.89 1.30
C GLU A 187 -0.58 -3.62 1.09
N PRO A 188 0.70 -3.65 1.49
CA PRO A 188 1.56 -2.46 1.54
C PRO A 188 1.91 -1.87 0.16
N THR A 189 1.48 -2.52 -0.92
CA THR A 189 1.78 -2.16 -2.31
C THR A 189 0.53 -1.80 -3.12
N THR A 190 -0.65 -1.85 -2.51
CA THR A 190 -1.91 -1.56 -3.19
C THR A 190 -1.94 -0.11 -3.70
N GLY A 191 -2.32 0.07 -4.97
CA GLY A 191 -2.39 1.37 -5.62
C GLY A 191 -1.04 1.94 -6.09
N LEU A 192 0.04 1.16 -6.05
CA LEU A 192 1.35 1.55 -6.60
C LEU A 192 1.62 0.84 -7.94
N ASP A 193 2.41 1.46 -8.81
CA ASP A 193 2.90 0.83 -10.04
C ASP A 193 3.91 -0.29 -9.73
N VAL A 194 4.02 -1.29 -10.61
CA VAL A 194 4.81 -2.53 -10.40
C VAL A 194 6.24 -2.26 -9.97
N THR A 195 6.90 -1.26 -10.57
CA THR A 195 8.29 -0.90 -10.23
C THR A 195 8.38 -0.35 -8.81
N THR A 196 7.45 0.54 -8.43
CA THR A 196 7.36 1.07 -7.07
C THR A 196 6.99 -0.02 -6.06
N GLN A 197 6.09 -0.95 -6.40
CA GLN A 197 5.72 -2.07 -5.53
C GLN A 197 6.96 -2.88 -5.13
N LYS A 198 7.76 -3.29 -6.12
CA LYS A 198 9.02 -4.00 -5.89
C LYS A 198 9.96 -3.20 -4.99
N ALA A 199 10.18 -1.92 -5.31
CA ALA A 199 11.07 -1.07 -4.52
C ALA A 199 10.61 -0.93 -3.05
N VAL A 200 9.29 -0.90 -2.80
CA VAL A 200 8.72 -0.87 -1.46
C VAL A 200 8.95 -2.19 -0.72
N LEU A 201 8.74 -3.34 -1.37
CA LEU A 201 8.92 -4.63 -0.73
C LEU A 201 10.39 -4.97 -0.49
N ASP A 202 11.27 -4.62 -1.43
CA ASP A 202 12.72 -4.73 -1.24
C ASP A 202 13.14 -3.93 -0.01
N LEU A 203 12.64 -2.69 0.13
CA LEU A 203 12.89 -1.86 1.32
C LEU A 203 12.37 -2.52 2.60
N VAL A 204 11.13 -3.01 2.62
CA VAL A 204 10.55 -3.69 3.80
C VAL A 204 11.35 -4.94 4.16
N GLY A 205 11.74 -5.75 3.17
CA GLY A 205 12.54 -6.95 3.36
C GLY A 205 13.95 -6.66 3.89
N GLU A 206 14.62 -5.65 3.35
CA GLU A 206 15.92 -5.18 3.83
C GLU A 206 15.83 -4.72 5.29
N LEU A 207 14.84 -3.90 5.62
CA LEU A 207 14.63 -3.38 6.99
C LEU A 207 14.30 -4.50 7.97
N THR A 208 13.43 -5.43 7.58
CA THR A 208 13.06 -6.61 8.38
C THR A 208 14.29 -7.43 8.74
N LYS A 209 15.14 -7.73 7.75
CA LYS A 209 16.38 -8.49 7.97
C LYS A 209 17.39 -7.70 8.82
N ALA A 210 17.60 -6.42 8.52
CA ALA A 210 18.57 -5.59 9.22
C ALA A 210 18.23 -5.40 10.72
N GLN A 211 16.94 -5.38 11.06
CA GLN A 211 16.46 -5.16 12.43
C GLN A 211 16.05 -6.47 13.13
N GLY A 212 16.14 -7.63 12.46
CA GLY A 212 15.74 -8.92 13.02
C GLY A 212 14.24 -9.00 13.35
N MET A 213 13.41 -8.27 12.60
CA MET A 213 11.96 -8.27 12.78
C MET A 213 11.35 -9.55 12.23
N SER A 214 10.23 -9.98 12.81
CA SER A 214 9.33 -10.94 12.17
C SER A 214 8.27 -10.16 11.41
N THR A 215 7.75 -10.72 10.32
CA THR A 215 6.82 -9.98 9.46
C THR A 215 5.60 -10.81 9.11
N ILE A 216 4.41 -10.20 9.16
CA ILE A 216 3.21 -10.71 8.50
C ILE A 216 3.02 -9.88 7.24
N LEU A 217 3.11 -10.50 6.06
CA LEU A 217 2.78 -9.86 4.79
C LEU A 217 1.42 -10.35 4.32
N ILE A 218 0.41 -9.48 4.35
CA ILE A 218 -0.90 -9.79 3.77
C ILE A 218 -0.93 -9.24 2.34
N THR A 219 -1.30 -10.10 1.40
CA THR A 219 -1.46 -9.72 -0.01
C THR A 219 -2.46 -10.65 -0.68
N HIS A 220 -3.05 -10.21 -1.79
CA HIS A 220 -3.78 -11.10 -2.69
C HIS A 220 -2.89 -11.67 -3.81
N ASP A 221 -1.69 -11.10 -4.00
CA ASP A 221 -0.72 -11.57 -4.99
C ASP A 221 0.18 -12.66 -4.39
N LEU A 222 -0.10 -13.89 -4.81
CA LEU A 222 0.65 -15.05 -4.35
C LEU A 222 2.09 -15.02 -4.88
N GLY A 223 2.32 -14.55 -6.12
CA GLY A 223 3.64 -14.49 -6.73
C GLY A 223 4.56 -13.55 -5.95
N LEU A 224 4.03 -12.39 -5.59
CA LEU A 224 4.66 -11.46 -4.67
C LEU A 224 5.02 -12.13 -3.34
N ALA A 225 4.05 -12.80 -2.71
CA ALA A 225 4.26 -13.44 -1.42
C ALA A 225 5.39 -14.50 -1.48
N SER A 226 5.50 -15.26 -2.57
CA SER A 226 6.57 -16.25 -2.71
C SER A 226 7.98 -15.70 -2.77
N ALA A 227 8.15 -14.48 -3.27
CA ALA A 227 9.46 -13.86 -3.40
C ALA A 227 9.95 -13.26 -2.07
N TYR A 228 9.04 -12.90 -1.17
CA TYR A 228 9.36 -12.13 0.03
C TYR A 228 9.09 -12.86 1.35
N CYS A 229 8.36 -13.99 1.35
CA CYS A 229 8.01 -14.74 2.56
C CYS A 229 8.76 -16.06 2.67
N ASP A 230 8.99 -16.52 3.90
CA ASP A 230 9.56 -17.84 4.20
C ASP A 230 8.47 -18.93 4.12
N ARG A 231 7.29 -18.61 4.66
CA ARG A 231 6.12 -19.49 4.73
C ARG A 231 4.87 -18.75 4.33
N LEU A 232 3.90 -19.47 3.75
CA LEU A 232 2.62 -18.95 3.33
C LEU A 232 1.46 -19.66 4.04
N ILE A 233 0.40 -18.92 4.33
CA ILE A 233 -0.93 -19.44 4.67
C ILE A 233 -1.95 -18.91 3.68
N VAL A 234 -2.72 -19.82 3.08
CA VAL A 234 -3.80 -19.49 2.14
C VAL A 234 -5.11 -19.44 2.92
N MET A 235 -5.84 -18.33 2.80
CA MET A 235 -7.14 -18.13 3.40
C MET A 235 -8.26 -18.12 2.35
N GLU A 236 -9.32 -18.90 2.61
CA GLU A 236 -10.57 -18.91 1.87
C GLU A 236 -11.74 -18.81 2.87
N LYS A 237 -12.68 -17.88 2.62
CA LYS A 237 -13.93 -17.76 3.41
C LYS A 237 -13.70 -17.78 4.94
N GLY A 238 -12.70 -17.04 5.40
CA GLY A 238 -12.39 -16.90 6.82
C GLY A 238 -11.60 -18.06 7.43
N ARG A 239 -11.20 -19.08 6.66
CA ARG A 239 -10.45 -20.25 7.16
C ARG A 239 -9.07 -20.33 6.51
N VAL A 240 -8.10 -20.88 7.23
CA VAL A 240 -6.83 -21.31 6.64
C VAL A 240 -7.05 -22.64 5.94
N VAL A 241 -6.85 -22.69 4.62
CA VAL A 241 -7.05 -23.90 3.80
C VAL A 241 -5.75 -24.61 3.47
N GLU A 242 -4.62 -23.91 3.51
CA GLU A 242 -3.30 -24.48 3.24
C GLU A 242 -2.20 -23.70 3.96
N SER A 243 -1.16 -24.40 4.44
CA SER A 243 0.07 -23.78 4.95
C SER A 243 1.29 -24.57 4.48
N ALA A 244 2.26 -23.89 3.88
CA ALA A 244 3.48 -24.51 3.39
C ALA A 244 4.59 -23.45 3.27
N GLY A 245 5.85 -23.91 3.18
CA GLY A 245 6.97 -23.05 2.80
C GLY A 245 6.67 -22.36 1.46
N ALA A 246 7.14 -21.12 1.28
CA ALA A 246 6.78 -20.30 0.12
C ALA A 246 7.10 -20.97 -1.23
N ALA A 247 8.25 -21.64 -1.33
CA ALA A 247 8.65 -22.38 -2.53
C ALA A 247 7.76 -23.62 -2.78
N ASP A 248 7.42 -24.36 -1.72
CA ASP A 248 6.59 -25.57 -1.83
C ASP A 248 5.13 -25.23 -2.18
N MET A 249 4.60 -24.12 -1.66
CA MET A 249 3.24 -23.64 -1.97
C MET A 249 3.04 -23.44 -3.47
N PHE A 250 4.06 -22.92 -4.17
CA PHE A 250 4.02 -22.74 -5.62
C PHE A 250 4.30 -24.01 -6.40
N ALA A 251 5.29 -24.78 -5.96
CA ALA A 251 5.73 -25.95 -6.69
C ALA A 251 4.73 -27.10 -6.60
N ARG A 252 4.08 -27.27 -5.44
CA ARG A 252 3.22 -28.41 -5.09
C ARG A 252 2.01 -27.99 -4.26
N PRO A 253 1.12 -27.13 -4.80
CA PRO A 253 -0.11 -26.74 -4.11
C PRO A 253 -1.04 -27.93 -3.90
N ALA A 254 -1.42 -28.20 -2.65
CA ALA A 254 -2.27 -29.32 -2.28
C ALA A 254 -3.77 -28.98 -2.37
N HIS A 255 -4.17 -27.77 -1.98
CA HIS A 255 -5.58 -27.40 -1.90
C HIS A 255 -6.12 -26.90 -3.26
N PRO A 256 -7.31 -27.32 -3.71
CA PRO A 256 -7.88 -26.90 -5.00
C PRO A 256 -8.00 -25.38 -5.16
N TYR A 257 -8.38 -24.66 -4.09
CA TYR A 257 -8.43 -23.20 -4.12
C TYR A 257 -7.04 -22.56 -4.30
N THR A 258 -6.00 -23.11 -3.67
CA THR A 258 -4.62 -22.64 -3.88
C THR A 258 -4.19 -22.85 -5.32
N GLN A 259 -4.50 -24.01 -5.91
CA GLN A 259 -4.24 -24.28 -7.34
C GLN A 259 -4.95 -23.26 -8.24
N LYS A 260 -6.20 -22.92 -7.93
CA LYS A 260 -6.97 -21.90 -8.65
C LYS A 260 -6.32 -20.52 -8.56
N LEU A 261 -5.90 -20.07 -7.37
CA LEU A 261 -5.19 -18.80 -7.19
C LEU A 261 -3.89 -18.75 -7.99
N ILE A 262 -3.11 -19.83 -7.93
CA ILE A 262 -1.85 -19.97 -8.66
C ILE A 262 -2.11 -19.85 -10.17
N ARG A 263 -3.13 -20.55 -10.70
CA ARG A 263 -3.52 -20.48 -12.12
C ARG A 263 -3.98 -19.10 -12.55
N ALA A 264 -4.71 -18.39 -11.70
CA ALA A 264 -5.18 -17.03 -11.97
C ALA A 264 -4.06 -15.96 -11.98
N THR A 265 -2.85 -16.30 -11.54
CA THR A 265 -1.71 -15.37 -11.56
C THR A 265 -1.09 -15.32 -12.97
N PRO A 266 -0.98 -14.15 -13.62
CA PRO A 266 -0.39 -14.02 -14.95
C PRO A 266 1.04 -14.57 -15.01
N ARG A 267 1.36 -15.33 -16.06
CA ARG A 267 2.70 -15.90 -16.28
C ARG A 267 3.17 -15.64 -17.70
N LEU A 268 4.49 -15.57 -17.88
CA LEU A 268 5.10 -15.54 -19.20
C LEU A 268 4.64 -16.77 -20.00
N GLY A 269 3.99 -16.53 -21.13
CA GLY A 269 3.46 -17.58 -22.01
C GLY A 269 2.06 -18.10 -21.66
N ALA A 270 1.37 -17.53 -20.68
CA ALA A 270 -0.05 -17.82 -20.42
C ALA A 270 -0.93 -16.98 -21.35
N ASP A 271 -1.92 -17.61 -21.97
CA ASP A 271 -2.96 -16.91 -22.72
C ASP A 271 -4.01 -16.36 -21.75
N ILE A 272 -4.74 -15.31 -22.18
CA ILE A 272 -5.87 -14.75 -21.40
C ILE A 272 -6.88 -15.85 -21.04
N ARG A 273 -7.04 -16.85 -21.91
CA ARG A 273 -7.92 -18.00 -21.68
C ARG A 273 -7.50 -18.85 -20.47
N ASP A 274 -6.20 -18.94 -20.20
CA ASP A 274 -5.66 -19.70 -19.06
C ASP A 274 -5.94 -19.02 -17.71
N LEU A 275 -6.27 -17.73 -17.74
CA LEU A 275 -6.56 -16.91 -16.57
C LEU A 275 -8.06 -16.80 -16.26
N LEU A 276 -8.93 -17.34 -17.13
CA LEU A 276 -10.37 -17.33 -16.92
C LEU A 276 -10.79 -18.41 -15.89
N PRO A 277 -11.80 -18.14 -15.05
CA PRO A 277 -12.39 -19.16 -14.19
C PRO A 277 -12.84 -20.37 -15.02
N GLU A 278 -12.69 -21.59 -14.49
CA GLU A 278 -13.14 -22.82 -15.18
C GLU A 278 -14.64 -22.80 -15.51
N ASP A 279 -15.44 -22.09 -14.70
CA ASP A 279 -16.89 -21.92 -14.89
C ASP A 279 -17.26 -20.72 -15.79
N ALA A 280 -16.27 -20.00 -16.33
CA ALA A 280 -16.54 -18.94 -17.29
C ALA A 280 -16.89 -19.58 -18.65
N GLU A 281 -18.18 -19.87 -18.83
CA GLU A 281 -18.76 -20.12 -20.15
C GLU A 281 -18.17 -19.09 -21.13
N PRO A 282 -17.54 -19.51 -22.23
CA PRO A 282 -17.01 -18.58 -23.21
C PRO A 282 -18.18 -17.77 -23.75
N ARG A 283 -18.36 -16.56 -23.23
CA ARG A 283 -19.17 -15.56 -23.91
C ARG A 283 -18.49 -15.38 -25.25
N SER A 284 -19.12 -15.90 -26.30
CA SER A 284 -18.77 -15.50 -27.65
C SER A 284 -18.70 -13.98 -27.62
N PRO A 285 -17.57 -13.37 -28.04
CA PRO A 285 -17.53 -11.94 -28.23
C PRO A 285 -18.80 -11.58 -29.00
N ALA A 286 -19.61 -10.66 -28.46
CA ALA A 286 -20.67 -10.09 -29.28
C ALA A 286 -20.00 -9.69 -30.60
N GLU A 287 -20.51 -10.20 -31.74
CA GLU A 287 -19.94 -9.86 -33.03
C GLU A 287 -19.67 -8.37 -33.03
N PRO A 288 -18.42 -7.93 -33.27
CA PRO A 288 -18.11 -6.51 -33.23
C PRO A 288 -19.10 -5.86 -34.19
N LYS A 289 -20.01 -5.04 -33.65
CA LYS A 289 -20.86 -4.20 -34.48
C LYS A 289 -19.90 -3.47 -35.39
N ALA A 290 -20.08 -3.63 -36.71
CA ALA A 290 -19.27 -2.95 -37.69
C ALA A 290 -19.13 -1.48 -37.23
N PRO A 291 -17.89 -0.96 -37.09
CA PRO A 291 -17.69 0.40 -36.61
C PRO A 291 -18.56 1.32 -37.47
N ALA A 292 -19.24 2.27 -36.82
CA ALA A 292 -20.00 3.28 -37.54
C ALA A 292 -19.07 3.91 -38.59
N ALA A 293 -19.58 4.23 -39.78
CA ALA A 293 -18.75 4.82 -40.82
C ALA A 293 -18.12 6.13 -40.29
N HIS A 294 -16.83 6.10 -39.99
CA HIS A 294 -16.08 7.25 -39.50
C HIS A 294 -15.49 8.01 -40.69
N PRO A 295 -15.41 9.36 -40.62
CA PRO A 295 -14.79 10.15 -41.67
C PRO A 295 -13.34 9.70 -41.90
N ALA A 296 -13.05 9.24 -43.12
CA ALA A 296 -11.74 8.72 -43.47
C ALA A 296 -10.67 9.83 -43.33
N GLY A 297 -9.63 9.54 -42.54
CA GLY A 297 -8.46 10.42 -42.39
C GLY A 297 -8.57 11.52 -41.33
N GLN A 298 -9.60 11.50 -40.47
CA GLN A 298 -9.67 12.36 -39.28
C GLN A 298 -9.47 11.54 -38.00
N PRO A 299 -8.52 11.92 -37.12
CA PRO A 299 -8.37 11.27 -35.82
C PRO A 299 -9.60 11.56 -34.96
N LEU A 300 -9.96 10.61 -34.09
CA LEU A 300 -11.02 10.79 -33.10
C LEU A 300 -10.60 11.82 -32.04
N LEU A 301 -9.35 11.77 -31.60
CA LEU A 301 -8.78 12.73 -30.66
C LEU A 301 -7.50 13.32 -31.24
N GLN A 302 -7.37 14.64 -31.25
CA GLN A 302 -6.14 15.35 -31.58
C GLN A 302 -5.81 16.35 -30.47
N VAL A 303 -4.68 16.13 -29.83
CA VAL A 303 -4.12 16.99 -28.78
C VAL A 303 -2.92 17.71 -29.39
N THR A 304 -2.90 19.04 -29.33
CA THR A 304 -1.84 19.86 -29.92
C THR A 304 -1.29 20.84 -28.90
N ASP A 305 0.04 20.80 -28.73
CA ASP A 305 0.83 21.68 -27.85
C ASP A 305 0.24 21.86 -26.45
N LEU A 306 -0.27 20.78 -25.87
CA LEU A 306 -1.00 20.82 -24.62
C LEU A 306 -0.05 21.08 -23.45
N VAL A 307 -0.33 22.14 -22.69
CA VAL A 307 0.46 22.56 -21.52
C VAL A 307 -0.44 22.71 -20.30
N LYS A 308 0.06 22.31 -19.14
CA LYS A 308 -0.55 22.63 -17.85
C LYS A 308 0.48 23.10 -16.84
N ASP A 309 0.31 24.34 -16.40
CA ASP A 309 1.08 24.96 -15.33
C ASP A 309 0.20 25.10 -14.07
N PHE A 310 0.74 24.71 -12.92
CA PHE A 310 0.14 24.93 -11.60
C PHE A 310 0.92 26.00 -10.85
N PRO A 311 0.26 26.99 -10.21
CA PRO A 311 0.96 27.99 -9.43
C PRO A 311 1.62 27.36 -8.19
N LEU A 312 2.93 27.57 -8.01
CA LEU A 312 3.63 27.19 -6.79
C LEU A 312 3.32 28.25 -5.71
N LYS A 313 2.72 27.85 -4.59
CA LYS A 313 2.49 28.76 -3.46
C LYS A 313 3.85 29.21 -2.92
N ALA A 314 4.19 30.48 -3.12
CA ALA A 314 5.39 31.09 -2.55
C ALA A 314 5.41 30.93 -1.02
N PRO A 315 6.57 30.66 -0.40
CA PRO A 315 6.68 30.74 1.06
C PRO A 315 6.34 32.16 1.51
N VAL A 316 5.67 32.24 2.66
CA VAL A 316 5.13 33.44 3.29
C VAL A 316 6.12 34.61 3.21
N LYS A 317 5.82 35.57 2.32
CA LYS A 317 6.58 36.79 2.03
C LYS A 317 6.99 37.60 3.28
N LYS A 318 6.30 37.41 4.41
CA LYS A 318 6.56 38.13 5.68
C LYS A 318 7.85 37.76 6.42
N LEU A 319 8.51 36.63 6.14
CA LEU A 319 9.76 36.27 6.84
C LEU A 319 11.03 36.75 6.13
N ARG A 320 10.95 36.98 4.80
CA ARG A 320 12.10 37.41 3.97
C ARG A 320 12.45 38.89 4.17
N ASP A 321 11.47 39.73 4.49
CA ASP A 321 11.71 41.16 4.76
C ASP A 321 12.44 41.44 6.09
N MET A 322 12.54 40.46 7.00
CA MET A 322 13.24 40.62 8.29
C MET A 322 14.75 40.34 8.23
N PHE A 323 15.24 39.65 7.20
CA PHE A 323 16.66 39.31 7.07
C PHE A 323 17.16 39.74 5.68
N LYS A 324 17.30 41.06 5.49
CA LYS A 324 18.02 41.61 4.34
C LYS A 324 19.53 41.42 4.54
N THR A 325 20.06 40.33 3.99
CA THR A 325 21.46 40.27 3.55
C THR A 325 21.61 39.22 2.45
N ALA A 326 22.23 39.67 1.34
CA ALA A 326 22.59 38.96 0.11
C ALA A 326 21.47 38.69 -0.93
N LYS A 327 21.71 39.21 -2.14
CA LYS A 327 20.98 38.90 -3.39
C LYS A 327 20.86 37.38 -3.54
N ALA A 328 19.66 36.84 -3.38
CA ALA A 328 19.32 35.51 -3.88
C ALA A 328 19.03 35.61 -5.39
N PRO A 329 19.26 34.56 -6.19
CA PRO A 329 18.92 34.54 -7.61
C PRO A 329 17.41 34.78 -7.79
N ASP A 330 17.03 35.61 -8.77
CA ASP A 330 15.63 36.01 -9.04
C ASP A 330 14.77 34.92 -9.72
N ASP A 331 15.33 33.75 -10.01
CA ASP A 331 14.66 32.69 -10.79
C ASP A 331 14.29 31.46 -9.95
N GLU A 332 13.49 31.64 -8.88
CA GLU A 332 12.72 30.50 -8.35
C GLU A 332 11.46 30.34 -9.21
N PRO A 333 11.25 29.16 -9.86
CA PRO A 333 10.11 28.97 -10.74
C PRO A 333 8.81 29.19 -9.97
N THR A 334 8.00 30.14 -10.44
CA THR A 334 6.72 30.53 -9.84
C THR A 334 5.59 29.55 -10.18
N VAL A 335 5.84 28.66 -11.13
CA VAL A 335 4.89 27.67 -11.64
C VAL A 335 5.55 26.30 -11.75
N PHE A 336 4.76 25.26 -11.47
CA PHE A 336 5.10 23.88 -11.71
C PHE A 336 4.45 23.42 -13.02
N ARG A 337 5.27 23.14 -14.03
CA ARG A 337 4.80 22.60 -15.30
C ARG A 337 4.54 21.10 -15.17
N ALA A 338 3.27 20.72 -15.22
CA ALA A 338 2.82 19.34 -15.07
C ALA A 338 2.69 18.58 -16.40
N VAL A 339 2.39 19.30 -17.49
CA VAL A 339 2.40 18.78 -18.87
C VAL A 339 3.08 19.83 -19.73
N ASP A 340 4.07 19.43 -20.53
CA ASP A 340 4.87 20.33 -21.36
C ASP A 340 4.75 19.93 -22.83
N THR A 341 3.99 20.72 -23.59
CA THR A 341 3.91 20.66 -25.05
C THR A 341 3.59 19.26 -25.59
N LEU A 342 2.55 18.64 -25.02
CA LEU A 342 2.15 17.29 -25.42
C LEU A 342 1.37 17.33 -26.74
N ASN A 343 1.81 16.52 -27.70
CA ASN A 343 1.16 16.30 -28.98
C ASN A 343 0.81 14.81 -29.11
N MET A 344 -0.47 14.50 -29.37
CA MET A 344 -0.89 13.11 -29.62
C MET A 344 -2.16 13.07 -30.47
N THR A 345 -2.29 11.99 -31.23
CA THR A 345 -3.51 11.66 -31.98
C THR A 345 -3.99 10.28 -31.58
N ILE A 346 -5.30 10.06 -31.60
CA ILE A 346 -5.93 8.75 -31.43
C ILE A 346 -6.91 8.59 -32.59
N ASP A 347 -6.66 7.60 -33.44
CA ASP A 347 -7.54 7.26 -34.54
C ASP A 347 -8.73 6.41 -34.07
N TYR A 348 -9.75 6.33 -34.94
CA TYR A 348 -10.92 5.50 -34.69
C TYR A 348 -10.55 4.02 -34.54
N GLY A 349 -10.89 3.43 -33.39
CA GLY A 349 -10.57 2.04 -33.07
C GLY A 349 -9.13 1.81 -32.59
N GLU A 350 -8.31 2.86 -32.52
CA GLU A 350 -6.97 2.78 -31.96
C GLU A 350 -7.01 2.71 -30.43
N SER A 351 -6.12 1.91 -29.85
CA SER A 351 -5.87 1.87 -28.41
C SER A 351 -4.49 2.43 -28.10
N VAL A 352 -4.43 3.60 -27.47
CA VAL A 352 -3.18 4.27 -27.11
C VAL A 352 -2.92 4.16 -25.61
N GLY A 353 -1.71 3.72 -25.25
CA GLY A 353 -1.25 3.64 -23.86
C GLY A 353 -0.37 4.82 -23.48
N LEU A 354 -0.79 5.64 -22.52
CA LEU A 354 0.03 6.72 -21.96
C LEU A 354 0.83 6.20 -20.75
N VAL A 355 2.14 6.01 -20.92
CA VAL A 355 3.03 5.40 -19.92
C VAL A 355 4.13 6.37 -19.48
N GLY A 356 4.53 6.30 -18.21
CA GLY A 356 5.60 7.12 -17.64
C GLY A 356 5.62 7.04 -16.12
N GLU A 357 6.62 7.62 -15.47
CA GLU A 357 6.78 7.58 -14.00
C GLU A 357 5.66 8.31 -13.24
N SER A 358 5.44 7.98 -11.97
CA SER A 358 4.48 8.72 -11.13
C SER A 358 4.82 10.21 -11.08
N GLY A 359 3.88 11.07 -11.46
CA GLY A 359 4.06 12.54 -11.48
C GLY A 359 4.45 13.13 -12.84
N CYS A 360 4.69 12.32 -13.88
CA CYS A 360 5.05 12.80 -15.22
C CYS A 360 3.89 13.41 -16.05
N GLY A 361 2.75 13.71 -15.42
CA GLY A 361 1.62 14.38 -16.11
C GLY A 361 0.49 13.49 -16.67
N LYS A 362 0.58 12.15 -16.64
CA LYS A 362 -0.44 11.24 -17.25
C LYS A 362 -1.89 11.54 -16.82
N SER A 363 -2.13 11.59 -15.52
CA SER A 363 -3.46 11.85 -14.97
C SER A 363 -3.91 13.28 -15.25
N THR A 364 -2.97 14.23 -15.28
CA THR A 364 -3.23 15.62 -15.66
C THR A 364 -3.68 15.70 -17.12
N THR A 365 -2.99 15.02 -18.03
CA THR A 365 -3.37 14.90 -19.44
C THR A 365 -4.75 14.28 -19.59
N SER A 366 -5.01 13.13 -18.96
CA SER A 366 -6.32 12.48 -19.00
C SER A 366 -7.44 13.37 -18.46
N SER A 367 -7.19 14.11 -17.38
CA SER A 367 -8.17 15.04 -16.82
C SER A 367 -8.43 16.24 -17.75
N MET A 368 -7.42 16.71 -18.50
CA MET A 368 -7.61 17.76 -19.50
C MET A 368 -8.43 17.27 -20.70
N VAL A 369 -8.12 16.07 -21.21
CA VAL A 369 -8.89 15.43 -22.29
C VAL A 369 -10.34 15.20 -21.88
N MET A 370 -10.60 14.93 -20.60
CA MET A 370 -11.97 14.77 -20.06
C MET A 370 -12.62 16.09 -19.63
N ARG A 371 -11.98 17.24 -19.87
CA ARG A 371 -12.44 18.57 -19.44
C ARG A 371 -12.78 18.67 -17.94
N LEU A 372 -12.06 17.90 -17.12
CA LEU A 372 -12.06 18.02 -15.65
C LEU A 372 -11.05 19.06 -15.17
N LEU A 373 -10.03 19.34 -15.98
CA LEU A 373 -9.07 20.42 -15.79
C LEU A 373 -8.90 21.19 -17.09
N ASP A 374 -8.90 22.51 -17.03
CA ASP A 374 -8.58 23.31 -18.22
C ASP A 374 -7.06 23.31 -18.49
N PRO A 375 -6.64 23.22 -19.75
CA PRO A 375 -5.25 23.44 -20.12
C PRO A 375 -4.83 24.88 -19.85
N THR A 376 -3.52 25.09 -19.61
CA THR A 376 -2.94 26.44 -19.59
C THR A 376 -2.78 26.97 -21.02
N SER A 377 -2.40 26.10 -21.95
CA SER A 377 -2.37 26.38 -23.40
C SER A 377 -2.46 25.08 -24.20
N GLY A 378 -2.64 25.22 -25.52
CA GLY A 378 -2.87 24.10 -26.44
C GLY A 378 -4.36 23.88 -26.72
N SER A 379 -4.68 22.89 -27.55
CA SER A 379 -6.05 22.54 -27.94
C SER A 379 -6.29 21.04 -27.90
N ILE A 380 -7.56 20.66 -27.74
CA ILE A 380 -8.01 19.27 -27.69
C ILE A 380 -9.21 19.14 -28.60
N ILE A 381 -9.03 18.54 -29.77
CA ILE A 381 -10.09 18.28 -30.73
C ILE A 381 -10.59 16.86 -30.53
N PHE A 382 -11.86 16.69 -30.20
CA PHE A 382 -12.54 15.40 -30.13
C PHE A 382 -13.67 15.36 -31.16
N ASP A 383 -13.60 14.39 -32.09
CA ASP A 383 -14.52 14.23 -33.20
C ASP A 383 -14.77 15.54 -33.98
N GLY A 384 -13.68 16.24 -34.29
CA GLY A 384 -13.70 17.52 -35.02
C GLY A 384 -14.14 18.74 -34.21
N VAL A 385 -14.50 18.58 -32.93
CA VAL A 385 -14.89 19.67 -32.04
C VAL A 385 -13.76 19.98 -31.06
N ASP A 386 -13.34 21.25 -30.98
CA ASP A 386 -12.44 21.70 -29.90
C ASP A 386 -13.24 21.67 -28.59
N ILE A 387 -12.97 20.65 -27.78
CA ILE A 387 -13.68 20.38 -26.53
C ILE A 387 -13.01 21.05 -25.40
#